data_AF-A0A0K9FFM3-F1
#
_entry.id   AF-A0A0K9FFM3-F1
#
_cell.length_a   1.000
_cell.length_b   1.000
_cell.length_c   1.000
_cell.angle_alpha   90.00
_cell.angle_beta   90.00
_cell.angle_gamma   90.00
#
_symmetry.space_group_name_H-M   'P 1'
#
loop_
_entity.id
_entity.type
_entity.pdbx_description
1 polymer ?
#
loop_
_entity_poly.entity_id
_entity_poly.type
_entity_poly.pdbx_seq_one_letter_code
_entity_poly.pdbx_strand_id
1 'polypeptide(L)'
;MLLDEYEALEKSWGIDLPRAAEVKSLLTTENNARGDGEWFTKYSYSKPIDFTETPFVQLTTQQVAEANNKIENFKIRTIKFRQNEQSVVEVFKTHDIQAAEGDYYFYKARDHGNDTIVLLYKTADKELYKYEWHQ
;
A
#
# COMPACT_ATOMS: atom_id res chain seq x y z
N MET A 1 20.70 -12.20 -1.11
CA MET A 1 20.60 -10.85 -1.69
C MET A 1 19.17 -10.42 -1.42
N LEU A 2 18.96 -9.45 -0.53
CA LEU A 2 17.61 -8.92 -0.29
C LEU A 2 17.20 -8.19 -1.57
N LEU A 3 16.04 -8.55 -2.12
CA LEU A 3 15.41 -7.78 -3.19
C LEU A 3 15.24 -6.36 -2.67
N ASP A 4 15.64 -5.37 -3.46
CA ASP A 4 15.21 -4.01 -3.15
C ASP A 4 13.69 -3.93 -3.37
N GLU A 5 13.03 -3.10 -2.57
CA GLU A 5 11.58 -2.90 -2.53
C GLU A 5 10.91 -2.75 -3.91
N TYR A 6 11.59 -2.11 -4.86
CA TYR A 6 11.11 -1.92 -6.24
C TYR A 6 11.16 -3.21 -7.05
N GLU A 7 12.24 -3.98 -6.92
CA GLU A 7 12.33 -5.29 -7.56
C GLU A 7 11.29 -6.26 -6.98
N ALA A 8 11.00 -6.15 -5.68
CA ALA A 8 9.94 -6.91 -5.04
C ALA A 8 8.56 -6.54 -5.61
N LEU A 9 8.24 -5.24 -5.76
CA LEU A 9 6.99 -4.79 -6.38
C LEU A 9 6.83 -5.28 -7.82
N GLU A 10 7.88 -5.20 -8.63
CA GLU A 10 7.83 -5.63 -10.02
C GLU A 10 7.65 -7.15 -10.11
N LYS A 11 8.49 -7.93 -9.40
CA LYS A 11 8.45 -9.40 -9.45
C LYS A 11 7.18 -9.97 -8.81
N SER A 12 6.79 -9.45 -7.64
CA SER A 12 5.64 -9.95 -6.91
C SER A 12 4.34 -9.45 -7.50
N TRP A 13 4.24 -8.19 -7.93
CA TRP A 13 2.97 -7.58 -8.29
C TRP A 13 2.81 -7.19 -9.76
N GLY A 14 3.92 -7.09 -10.50
CA GLY A 14 3.96 -6.57 -11.87
C GLY A 14 3.87 -5.05 -11.91
N ILE A 15 4.34 -4.38 -10.85
CA ILE A 15 4.28 -2.92 -10.70
C ILE A 15 5.68 -2.35 -10.79
N ASP A 16 5.93 -1.64 -11.89
CA ASP A 16 7.11 -0.80 -12.06
C ASP A 16 6.79 0.62 -11.61
N LEU A 17 7.64 1.18 -10.76
CA LEU A 17 7.51 2.54 -10.24
C LEU A 17 8.86 3.25 -10.37
N PRO A 18 8.86 4.55 -10.71
CA PRO A 18 10.08 5.33 -10.65
C PRO A 18 10.62 5.36 -9.22
N ARG A 19 11.92 5.60 -9.06
CA ARG A 19 12.53 5.74 -7.74
C ARG A 19 12.00 6.99 -7.02
N ALA A 20 11.55 6.81 -5.79
CA ALA A 20 11.14 7.88 -4.90
C ALA A 20 12.38 8.59 -4.35
N ALA A 21 12.18 9.84 -3.90
CA ALA A 21 13.23 10.58 -3.21
C ALA A 21 13.44 10.04 -1.78
N GLU A 22 12.38 9.52 -1.16
CA GLU A 22 12.41 8.89 0.16
C GLU A 22 11.44 7.71 0.19
N VAL A 23 11.83 6.64 0.87
CA VAL A 23 10.98 5.49 1.18
C VAL A 23 11.02 5.26 2.68
N LYS A 24 9.85 5.21 3.32
CA LYS A 24 9.71 5.03 4.77
C LYS A 24 8.76 3.88 5.08
N SER A 25 9.26 2.87 5.79
CA SER A 25 8.39 1.86 6.41
C SER A 25 7.68 2.50 7.61
N LEU A 26 6.36 2.51 7.57
CA LEU A 26 5.48 2.98 8.66
C LEU A 26 5.04 1.82 9.55
N LEU A 27 4.91 0.62 8.98
CA LEU A 27 4.65 -0.63 9.68
C LEU A 27 5.35 -1.77 8.96
N THR A 28 5.97 -2.66 9.74
CA THR A 28 6.42 -3.97 9.28
C THR A 28 6.22 -4.96 10.40
N THR A 29 5.44 -5.99 10.14
CA THR A 29 5.13 -7.01 11.13
C THR A 29 5.39 -8.39 10.54
N GLU A 30 6.66 -8.69 10.26
CA GLU A 30 7.05 -9.98 9.67
C GLU A 30 7.01 -11.13 10.68
N ASN A 31 6.55 -12.30 10.22
CA ASN A 31 6.81 -13.58 10.87
C ASN A 31 7.79 -14.39 10.02
N ASN A 32 9.07 -14.31 10.38
CA ASN A 32 10.22 -14.76 9.58
C ASN A 32 10.21 -16.24 9.15
N ALA A 33 9.32 -17.08 9.69
CA ALA A 33 9.28 -18.51 9.38
C ALA A 33 8.61 -18.86 8.03
N ARG A 34 7.74 -18.00 7.50
CA ARG A 34 6.93 -18.31 6.29
C ARG A 34 6.85 -17.22 5.24
N GLY A 35 7.35 -16.02 5.54
CA GLY A 35 7.16 -14.86 4.65
C GLY A 35 5.84 -14.13 4.88
N ASP A 36 5.03 -14.60 5.83
CA ASP A 36 3.81 -13.94 6.27
C ASP A 36 4.14 -12.61 6.93
N GLY A 37 3.34 -11.60 6.63
CA GLY A 37 3.52 -10.29 7.22
C GLY A 37 2.60 -9.22 6.63
N GLU A 38 2.72 -8.04 7.23
CA GLU A 38 2.01 -6.85 6.85
C GLU A 38 3.00 -5.70 6.75
N TRP A 39 2.92 -4.96 5.65
CA TRP A 39 3.78 -3.81 5.40
C TRP A 39 2.92 -2.61 5.04
N PHE A 40 3.18 -1.49 5.71
CA PHE A 40 2.65 -0.18 5.36
C PHE A 40 3.83 0.75 5.05
N THR A 41 3.98 1.15 3.79
CA THR A 41 5.14 1.90 3.32
C THR A 41 4.70 3.19 2.63
N LYS A 42 5.44 4.27 2.88
CA LYS A 42 5.28 5.56 2.22
C LYS A 42 6.45 5.82 1.28
N TYR A 43 6.15 6.26 0.07
CA TYR A 43 7.11 6.71 -0.92
C TYR A 43 6.86 8.18 -1.21
N SER A 44 7.86 9.03 -1.06
CA SER A 44 7.74 10.47 -1.32
C SER A 44 8.55 10.85 -2.56
N TYR A 45 7.89 11.45 -3.55
CA TYR A 45 8.48 11.75 -4.85
C TYR A 45 8.81 13.23 -4.99
N SER A 46 9.95 13.54 -5.60
CA SER A 46 10.33 14.93 -5.90
C SER A 46 9.51 15.54 -7.05
N LYS A 47 8.94 14.69 -7.91
CA LYS A 47 8.15 15.05 -9.08
C LYS A 47 6.91 14.16 -9.18
N PRO A 48 5.82 14.63 -9.82
CA PRO A 48 4.67 13.79 -10.10
C PRO A 48 5.05 12.56 -10.93
N ILE A 49 4.39 11.44 -10.68
CA ILE A 49 4.49 10.22 -11.49
C ILE A 49 3.45 10.27 -12.59
N ASP A 50 3.83 9.79 -13.78
CA ASP A 50 2.90 9.53 -14.87
C ASP A 50 2.40 8.10 -14.80
N PHE A 51 1.08 7.93 -14.70
CA PHE A 51 0.41 6.63 -14.59
C PHE A 51 -0.33 6.23 -15.88
N THR A 52 -0.22 6.99 -16.98
CA THR A 52 -0.99 6.75 -18.22
C THR A 52 -0.81 5.35 -18.80
N GLU A 53 0.41 4.79 -18.76
CA GLU A 53 0.73 3.46 -19.29
C GLU A 53 0.91 2.41 -18.17
N THR A 54 0.16 2.57 -17.08
CA THR A 54 0.25 1.71 -15.89
C THR A 54 -1.11 1.10 -15.54
N PRO A 55 -1.18 0.04 -14.72
CA PRO A 55 -2.46 -0.52 -14.28
C PRO A 55 -3.16 0.32 -13.20
N PHE A 56 -2.64 1.49 -12.84
CA PHE A 56 -3.30 2.38 -11.89
C PHE A 56 -4.52 3.03 -12.52
N VAL A 57 -5.60 3.11 -11.75
CA VAL A 57 -6.82 3.83 -12.14
C VAL A 57 -6.81 5.20 -11.47
N GLN A 58 -7.08 6.26 -12.24
CA GLN A 58 -7.41 7.55 -11.65
C GLN A 58 -8.81 7.48 -11.06
N LEU A 59 -8.95 7.79 -9.78
CA LEU A 59 -10.20 7.61 -9.05
C LEU A 59 -11.24 8.65 -9.44
N THR A 60 -12.43 8.18 -9.82
CA THR A 60 -13.64 9.00 -9.86
C THR A 60 -14.33 9.02 -8.48
N THR A 61 -15.30 9.93 -8.30
CA THR A 61 -16.11 10.01 -7.07
C THR A 61 -16.72 8.66 -6.68
N GLN A 62 -17.17 7.83 -7.63
CA GLN A 62 -17.77 6.52 -7.35
C GLN A 62 -16.73 5.49 -6.88
N GLN A 63 -15.47 5.62 -7.31
CA GLN A 63 -14.41 4.66 -7.01
C GLN A 63 -13.69 4.95 -5.68
N VAL A 64 -13.78 6.19 -5.17
CA VAL A 64 -13.19 6.58 -3.87
C VAL A 64 -13.65 5.67 -2.74
N ALA A 65 -14.95 5.34 -2.68
CA ALA A 65 -15.49 4.47 -1.65
C ALA A 65 -14.90 3.04 -1.72
N GLU A 66 -14.70 2.51 -2.93
CA GLU A 66 -14.09 1.19 -3.10
C GLU A 66 -12.63 1.18 -2.65
N ALA A 67 -11.85 2.19 -3.06
CA ALA A 67 -10.44 2.32 -2.66
C ALA A 67 -10.30 2.41 -1.13
N ASN A 68 -11.11 3.27 -0.49
CA ASN A 68 -11.13 3.40 0.96
C ASN A 68 -11.55 2.12 1.66
N ASN A 69 -12.50 1.35 1.10
CA ASN A 69 -12.88 0.05 1.65
C ASN A 69 -11.72 -0.96 1.61
N LYS A 70 -10.89 -0.97 0.57
CA LYS A 70 -9.72 -1.87 0.53
C LYS A 70 -8.65 -1.47 1.54
N ILE A 71 -8.38 -0.18 1.68
CA ILE A 71 -7.45 0.35 2.70
C ILE A 71 -7.96 0.01 4.10
N GLU A 72 -9.25 0.22 4.37
CA GLU A 72 -9.85 -0.05 5.69
C GLU A 72 -9.83 -1.54 6.01
N ASN A 73 -10.11 -2.41 5.04
CA ASN A 73 -10.00 -3.85 5.22
C ASN A 73 -8.58 -4.28 5.61
N PHE A 74 -7.54 -3.69 4.99
CA PHE A 74 -6.16 -3.94 5.39
C PHE A 74 -5.92 -3.52 6.86
N LYS A 75 -6.32 -2.30 7.24
CA LYS A 75 -6.18 -1.79 8.62
C LYS A 75 -6.86 -2.71 9.63
N ILE A 76 -8.13 -3.02 9.42
CA ILE A 76 -8.93 -3.89 10.31
C ILE A 76 -8.30 -5.28 10.43
N ARG A 77 -7.91 -5.89 9.31
CA ARG A 77 -7.30 -7.23 9.31
C ARG A 77 -5.97 -7.22 10.07
N THR A 78 -5.15 -6.19 9.89
CA THR A 78 -3.84 -6.03 10.55
C THR A 78 -4.02 -5.88 12.05
N ILE A 79 -4.89 -4.97 12.48
CA ILE A 79 -5.19 -4.77 13.90
C ILE A 79 -5.70 -6.06 14.54
N LYS A 80 -6.60 -6.78 13.86
CA LYS A 80 -7.14 -8.05 14.35
C LYS A 80 -6.08 -9.14 14.47
N PHE A 81 -5.24 -9.31 13.45
CA PHE A 81 -4.20 -10.34 13.44
C PHE A 81 -3.12 -10.06 14.49
N ARG A 82 -2.77 -8.78 14.68
CA ARG A 82 -1.88 -8.29 15.74
C ARG A 82 -2.57 -8.15 17.09
N GLN A 83 -3.76 -8.74 17.26
CA GLN A 83 -4.48 -8.83 18.53
C GLN A 83 -4.72 -7.47 19.22
N ASN A 84 -4.93 -6.42 18.43
CA ASN A 84 -5.12 -5.04 18.90
C ASN A 84 -3.90 -4.47 19.63
N GLU A 85 -2.69 -4.82 19.19
CA GLU A 85 -1.47 -4.19 19.65
C GLU A 85 -1.54 -2.66 19.49
N GLN A 86 -1.36 -1.91 20.59
CA GLN A 86 -1.58 -0.47 20.62
C GLN A 86 -0.65 0.30 19.67
N SER A 87 0.59 -0.16 19.49
CA SER A 87 1.55 0.42 18.56
C SER A 87 1.00 0.42 17.12
N VAL A 88 0.43 -0.69 16.68
CA VAL A 88 -0.16 -0.88 15.35
C VAL A 88 -1.40 0.01 15.18
N VAL A 89 -2.26 0.07 16.19
CA VAL A 89 -3.43 0.95 16.19
C VAL A 89 -3.02 2.41 16.06
N GLU A 90 -1.99 2.83 16.79
CA GLU A 90 -1.51 4.22 16.77
C GLU A 90 -0.88 4.60 15.42
N VAL A 91 -0.21 3.67 14.74
CA VAL A 91 0.29 3.89 13.37
C VAL A 91 -0.86 4.25 12.44
N PHE A 92 -1.98 3.52 12.46
CA PHE A 92 -3.12 3.79 11.59
C PHE A 92 -3.92 5.03 11.98
N LYS A 93 -3.89 5.46 13.24
CA LYS A 93 -4.42 6.76 13.66
C LYS A 93 -3.55 7.92 13.19
N THR A 94 -2.24 7.79 13.34
CA THR A 94 -1.26 8.82 12.95
C THR A 94 -1.22 9.00 11.42
N HIS A 95 -1.40 7.90 10.69
CA HIS A 95 -1.34 7.84 9.23
C HIS A 95 -2.68 7.40 8.65
N ASP A 96 -3.76 8.11 8.99
CA ASP A 96 -5.09 7.84 8.44
C ASP A 96 -5.23 8.40 7.02
N ILE A 97 -4.70 7.65 6.06
CA ILE A 97 -4.74 8.03 4.65
C ILE A 97 -6.08 7.59 4.04
N GLN A 98 -6.71 8.52 3.34
CA GLN A 98 -7.94 8.30 2.59
C GLN A 98 -7.74 8.71 1.13
N ALA A 99 -8.33 7.95 0.23
CA ALA A 99 -8.40 8.26 -1.19
C ALA A 99 -9.32 9.46 -1.45
N ALA A 100 -8.97 10.27 -2.44
CA ALA A 100 -9.78 11.36 -2.95
C ALA A 100 -9.95 11.22 -4.48
N GLU A 101 -10.91 11.94 -5.03
CA GLU A 101 -11.08 12.03 -6.49
C GLU A 101 -9.82 12.62 -7.13
N GLY A 102 -9.37 12.01 -8.24
CA GLY A 102 -8.15 12.41 -8.95
C GLY A 102 -6.85 11.80 -8.42
N ASP A 103 -6.88 11.08 -7.29
CA ASP A 103 -5.78 10.21 -6.88
C ASP A 103 -5.66 8.99 -7.80
N TYR A 104 -4.50 8.33 -7.78
CA TYR A 104 -4.29 7.10 -8.52
C TYR A 104 -4.27 5.90 -7.59
N TYR A 105 -4.92 4.82 -8.01
CA TYR A 105 -5.15 3.65 -7.17
C TYR A 105 -4.86 2.36 -7.92
N PHE A 106 -4.27 1.40 -7.23
CA PHE A 106 -4.12 0.03 -7.72
C PHE A 106 -4.42 -0.95 -6.60
N TYR A 107 -5.12 -2.03 -6.96
CA TYR A 107 -5.37 -3.14 -6.05
C TYR A 107 -5.23 -4.47 -6.78
N LYS A 108 -4.59 -5.42 -6.10
CA LYS A 108 -4.51 -6.79 -6.55
C LYS A 108 -4.57 -7.73 -5.36
N ALA A 109 -5.22 -8.87 -5.58
CA ALA A 109 -5.27 -9.96 -4.63
C ALA A 109 -4.92 -11.27 -5.34
N ARG A 110 -4.28 -12.19 -4.62
CA ARG A 110 -3.93 -13.54 -5.05
C ARG A 110 -4.24 -14.52 -3.93
N ASP A 111 -4.16 -15.81 -4.24
CA ASP A 111 -4.31 -16.89 -3.25
C ASP A 111 -5.59 -16.74 -2.42
N HIS A 112 -6.71 -16.51 -3.12
CA HIS A 112 -8.03 -16.29 -2.53
C HIS A 112 -8.13 -15.09 -1.56
N GLY A 113 -7.24 -14.10 -1.70
CA GLY A 113 -7.18 -12.92 -0.84
C GLY A 113 -6.25 -13.08 0.37
N ASN A 114 -5.48 -14.16 0.43
CA ASN A 114 -4.42 -14.31 1.43
C ASN A 114 -3.29 -13.32 1.15
N ASP A 115 -2.97 -13.10 -0.11
CA ASP A 115 -1.99 -12.11 -0.56
C ASP A 115 -2.70 -10.91 -1.18
N THR A 116 -2.46 -9.72 -0.66
CA THR A 116 -3.09 -8.49 -1.16
C THR A 116 -2.12 -7.33 -1.18
N ILE A 117 -2.28 -6.47 -2.20
CA ILE A 117 -1.61 -5.18 -2.25
C ILE A 117 -2.62 -4.09 -2.60
N VAL A 118 -2.52 -2.96 -1.90
CA VAL A 118 -3.18 -1.70 -2.20
C VAL A 118 -2.10 -0.64 -2.38
N LEU A 119 -2.14 0.07 -3.50
CA LEU A 119 -1.30 1.23 -3.78
C LEU A 119 -2.20 2.45 -3.97
N LEU A 120 -1.99 3.50 -3.19
CA LEU A 120 -2.71 4.77 -3.32
C LEU A 120 -1.70 5.90 -3.49
N TYR A 121 -1.72 6.54 -4.66
CA TYR A 121 -0.91 7.73 -4.94
C TYR A 121 -1.76 8.98 -4.73
N LYS A 122 -1.34 9.79 -3.76
CA LYS A 122 -1.90 11.10 -3.44
C LYS A 122 -1.33 12.13 -4.41
N THR A 123 -2.14 12.54 -5.39
CA THR A 123 -1.68 13.40 -6.49
C THR A 123 -1.20 14.77 -5.99
N ALA A 124 -1.89 15.34 -5.00
CA ALA A 124 -1.54 16.63 -4.41
C ALA A 124 -0.19 16.62 -3.68
N ASP A 125 0.10 15.52 -2.97
CA ASP A 125 1.25 15.42 -2.06
C ASP A 125 2.47 14.77 -2.73
N LYS A 126 2.28 14.13 -3.90
CA LYS A 126 3.29 13.31 -4.59
C LYS A 126 3.79 12.16 -3.69
N GLU A 127 2.86 11.51 -3.02
CA GLU A 127 3.14 10.42 -2.10
C GLU A 127 2.39 9.16 -2.52
N LEU A 128 3.08 8.02 -2.56
CA LEU A 128 2.46 6.71 -2.73
C LEU A 128 2.44 5.98 -1.39
N TYR A 129 1.30 5.41 -1.07
CA TYR A 129 1.09 4.57 0.11
C TYR A 129 0.87 3.13 -0.34
N LYS A 130 1.72 2.22 0.12
CA LYS A 130 1.64 0.78 -0.11
C LYS A 130 1.13 0.09 1.15
N TYR A 131 0.06 -0.68 1.01
CA TYR A 131 -0.45 -1.61 2.01
C TYR A 131 -0.34 -3.01 1.43
N GLU A 132 0.53 -3.84 2.00
CA GLU A 132 0.83 -5.17 1.48
C GLU A 132 0.67 -6.21 2.59
N TRP A 133 0.02 -7.30 2.24
CA TRP A 133 -0.25 -8.43 3.12
C TRP A 133 0.18 -9.72 2.43
N HIS A 134 0.91 -10.57 3.16
CA HIS A 134 1.21 -11.96 2.77
C HIS A 134 0.84 -12.96 3.87
N GLN A 135 0.30 -14.13 3.50
CA GLN A 135 -0.08 -15.20 4.44
C GLN A 135 -0.08 -16.62 3.86
#